data_AF-A0A2M6W889-F1
#
_entry.id   AF-A0A2M6W889-F1
#
_cell.length_a   1.000
_cell.length_b   1.000
_cell.length_c   1.000
_cell.angle_alpha   90.00
_cell.angle_beta   90.00
_cell.angle_gamma   90.00
#
_symmetry.space_group_name_H-M   'P 1'
#
loop_
_entity.id
_entity.type
_entity.pdbx_description
1 polymer ?
#
loop_
_entity_poly.entity_id
_entity_poly.type
_entity_poly.pdbx_seq_one_letter_code
_entity_poly.pdbx_strand_id
1 'polypeptide(L)'
;MKKETEPELPLVQEDDSETNNSDTNMPNPVKKPKTLLQKILIWIVLLGVLAIIYFAWQEVDPKDKLNSKYSSDQQRIVSEFGLPDTFQVVKDSGADEKTTRSEIWRYLKLGEVFLFENGQFSARTHQDFNLNADASLVTVKIEPADVYNLITLEEINQLLGGEPNYSADINQEVLANAQLYNYDNLVTIGLVDNKISWVRTFAGVSGDDKNADTIIEDEPQSKDTLST
;
A
#
# COMPACT_ATOMS: atom_id res chain seq x y z
N MET A 1 0.96 11.95 -41.52
CA MET A 1 2.15 11.14 -41.86
C MET A 1 3.39 11.98 -41.63
N LYS A 2 4.03 11.81 -40.46
CA LYS A 2 5.38 12.28 -40.17
C LYS A 2 6.18 11.03 -39.80
N LYS A 3 7.26 10.77 -40.54
CA LYS A 3 8.25 9.73 -40.29
C LYS A 3 9.33 10.37 -39.41
N GLU A 4 9.48 9.91 -38.18
CA GLU A 4 10.64 10.19 -37.33
C GLU A 4 10.95 8.87 -36.61
N THR A 5 11.81 8.03 -37.18
CA THR A 5 13.29 7.96 -37.04
C THR A 5 13.69 7.40 -35.67
N GLU A 6 13.93 6.09 -35.68
CA GLU A 6 14.37 5.22 -34.60
C GLU A 6 15.87 5.46 -34.30
N PRO A 7 16.30 5.57 -33.04
CA PRO A 7 17.72 5.73 -32.72
C PRO A 7 18.47 4.39 -32.75
N GLU A 8 19.52 4.33 -33.58
CA GLU A 8 20.50 3.24 -33.65
C GLU A 8 21.26 3.07 -32.33
N LEU A 9 21.36 1.82 -31.86
CA LEU A 9 22.23 1.42 -30.76
C LEU A 9 23.69 1.37 -31.22
N PRO A 10 24.66 1.85 -30.43
CA PRO A 10 26.07 1.74 -30.79
C PRO A 10 26.58 0.30 -30.65
N LEU A 11 27.19 -0.20 -31.72
CA LEU A 11 28.04 -1.39 -31.72
C LEU A 11 29.19 -1.19 -30.72
N VAL A 12 29.25 -2.05 -29.70
CA VAL A 12 30.45 -2.20 -28.87
C VAL A 12 31.46 -3.02 -29.68
N GLN A 13 32.59 -2.38 -30.01
CA GLN A 13 33.71 -2.99 -30.71
C GLN A 13 34.45 -3.95 -29.78
N GLU A 14 34.61 -5.19 -30.23
CA GLU A 14 35.59 -6.14 -29.70
C GLU A 14 36.98 -5.66 -30.13
N ASP A 15 37.82 -5.31 -29.16
CA ASP A 15 39.21 -4.91 -29.40
C ASP A 15 40.12 -6.09 -29.09
N ASP A 16 40.38 -6.88 -30.13
CA ASP A 16 41.48 -7.83 -30.21
C ASP A 16 42.79 -7.03 -30.34
N SER A 17 43.61 -7.02 -29.29
CA SER A 17 45.00 -6.56 -29.39
C SER A 17 45.99 -7.66 -29.01
N GLU A 18 46.78 -8.00 -30.02
CA GLU A 18 47.86 -8.96 -30.03
C GLU A 18 49.01 -8.61 -29.06
N THR A 19 49.61 -9.70 -28.61
CA THR A 19 51.00 -9.89 -28.16
C THR A 19 52.01 -8.78 -28.48
N ASN A 20 52.73 -8.33 -27.45
CA ASN A 20 54.14 -7.98 -27.60
C ASN A 20 54.97 -8.46 -26.40
N ASN A 21 55.88 -9.39 -26.71
CA ASN A 21 56.97 -9.81 -25.85
C ASN A 21 57.89 -8.63 -25.56
N SER A 22 58.19 -8.39 -24.29
CA SER A 22 59.40 -7.70 -23.88
C SER A 22 59.87 -8.31 -22.58
N ASP A 23 60.74 -9.31 -22.72
CA ASP A 23 61.64 -9.81 -21.69
C ASP A 23 62.41 -8.64 -21.07
N THR A 24 61.86 -8.11 -19.99
CA THR A 24 62.62 -7.30 -19.04
C THR A 24 62.88 -8.18 -17.83
N ASN A 25 64.09 -8.73 -17.81
CA ASN A 25 64.74 -9.30 -16.63
C ASN A 25 64.70 -8.27 -15.49
N MET A 26 63.64 -8.30 -14.69
CA MET A 26 63.62 -7.66 -13.39
C MET A 26 64.20 -8.62 -12.35
N PRO A 27 65.07 -8.13 -11.46
CA PRO A 27 65.63 -8.94 -10.39
C PRO A 27 64.50 -9.54 -9.57
N ASN A 28 64.52 -10.87 -9.48
CA ASN A 28 63.61 -11.70 -8.72
C ASN A 28 63.39 -11.07 -7.33
N PRO A 29 62.19 -10.54 -7.01
CA PRO A 29 61.94 -9.97 -5.71
C PRO A 29 62.04 -11.12 -4.72
N VAL A 30 63.10 -11.10 -3.90
CA VAL A 30 63.27 -12.00 -2.78
C VAL A 30 61.96 -12.00 -2.00
N LYS A 31 61.20 -13.09 -2.13
CA LYS A 31 59.92 -13.29 -1.45
C LYS A 31 60.22 -13.25 0.04
N LYS A 32 60.15 -12.06 0.63
CA LYS A 32 60.23 -11.90 2.08
C LYS A 32 59.14 -12.82 2.65
N PRO A 33 59.49 -13.78 3.53
CA PRO A 33 58.52 -14.69 4.09
C PRO A 33 57.45 -13.83 4.76
N LYS A 34 56.22 -13.87 4.24
CA LYS A 34 55.10 -13.16 4.85
C LYS A 34 54.97 -13.73 6.26
N THR A 35 55.43 -12.95 7.23
CA THR A 35 55.44 -13.30 8.64
C THR A 35 54.02 -13.66 9.04
N LEU A 36 53.87 -14.69 9.87
CA LEU A 36 52.57 -15.22 10.30
C LEU A 36 51.58 -14.11 10.73
N LEU A 37 52.11 -13.03 11.29
CA LEU A 37 51.40 -11.79 11.64
C LEU A 37 50.66 -11.12 10.47
N GLN A 38 51.21 -11.08 9.26
CA GLN A 38 50.52 -10.50 8.09
C GLN A 38 49.31 -11.33 7.68
N LYS A 39 49.39 -12.67 7.81
CA LYS A 39 48.23 -13.53 7.52
C LYS A 39 47.13 -13.32 8.55
N ILE A 40 47.49 -13.19 9.83
CA ILE A 40 46.54 -12.90 10.91
C ILE A 40 45.86 -11.53 10.69
N LEU A 41 46.64 -10.51 10.31
CA LEU A 41 46.10 -9.16 10.05
C LEU A 41 45.04 -9.15 8.94
N ILE A 42 45.27 -9.89 7.85
CA ILE A 42 44.31 -10.00 6.75
C ILE A 42 42.98 -10.62 7.23
N TRP A 43 43.05 -11.68 8.03
CA TRP A 43 41.85 -12.32 8.58
C TRP A 43 41.05 -11.41 9.52
N ILE A 44 41.74 -10.61 10.34
CA ILE A 44 41.09 -9.63 11.23
C ILE A 44 40.35 -8.56 10.41
N VAL A 45 40.97 -8.03 9.36
CA VAL A 45 40.33 -7.03 8.48
C VAL A 45 39.11 -7.64 7.78
N LEU A 46 39.22 -8.87 7.30
CA LEU A 46 38.14 -9.55 6.57
C LEU A 46 36.94 -9.85 7.50
N LEU A 47 37.20 -10.25 8.74
CA LEU A 47 36.17 -10.41 9.77
C LEU A 47 35.53 -9.06 10.16
N GLY A 48 36.32 -7.99 10.22
CA GLY A 48 35.81 -6.64 10.47
C GLY A 48 34.86 -6.16 9.37
N VAL A 49 35.21 -6.38 8.10
CA VAL A 49 34.35 -6.04 6.96
C VAL A 49 33.06 -6.87 6.97
N LEU A 50 33.14 -8.17 7.23
CA LEU A 50 31.95 -9.02 7.37
C LEU A 50 31.05 -8.59 8.52
N ALA A 51 31.64 -8.18 9.66
CA ALA A 51 30.87 -7.63 10.78
C ALA A 51 30.19 -6.32 10.40
N ILE A 52 30.87 -5.41 9.68
CA ILE A 52 30.27 -4.15 9.19
C ILE A 52 29.12 -4.45 8.22
N ILE A 53 29.27 -5.38 7.27
CA ILE A 53 28.19 -5.77 6.35
C ILE A 53 27.02 -6.38 7.12
N TYR A 54 27.30 -7.25 8.09
CA TYR A 54 26.28 -7.87 8.95
C TYR A 54 25.53 -6.83 9.78
N PHE A 55 26.23 -5.85 10.36
CA PHE A 55 25.62 -4.74 11.09
C PHE A 55 24.84 -3.80 10.16
N ALA A 56 25.36 -3.47 8.98
CA ALA A 56 24.66 -2.68 7.98
C ALA A 56 23.38 -3.38 7.48
N TRP A 57 23.37 -4.72 7.39
CA TRP A 57 22.18 -5.50 7.09
C TRP A 57 21.17 -5.55 8.25
N GLN A 58 21.64 -5.49 9.50
CA GLN A 58 20.78 -5.41 10.69
C GLN A 58 20.21 -4.00 10.91
N GLU A 59 20.94 -2.94 10.52
CA GLU A 59 20.48 -1.54 10.58
C GLU A 59 19.49 -1.18 9.46
N VAL A 60 19.41 -1.96 8.39
CA VAL A 60 18.20 -2.00 7.56
C VAL A 60 17.15 -2.87 8.26
N ASP A 61 16.85 -2.54 9.51
CA ASP A 61 15.62 -2.98 10.13
C ASP A 61 14.52 -2.28 9.32
N PRO A 62 13.62 -3.00 8.61
CA PRO A 62 12.53 -2.37 7.84
C PRO A 62 11.61 -1.51 8.73
N LYS A 63 11.83 -1.55 10.04
CA LYS A 63 11.13 -0.84 11.10
C LYS A 63 11.37 0.67 11.12
N ASP A 64 12.32 1.22 10.36
CA ASP A 64 12.44 2.68 10.19
C ASP A 64 11.75 3.22 8.92
N LYS A 65 11.07 2.36 8.15
CA LYS A 65 9.95 2.78 7.26
C LYS A 65 8.59 2.70 7.95
N LEU A 66 8.55 2.43 9.26
CA LEU A 66 7.33 2.20 10.04
C LEU A 66 6.75 3.49 10.68
N ASN A 67 7.26 4.66 10.30
CA ASN A 67 6.66 5.95 10.66
C ASN A 67 5.74 6.53 9.57
N SER A 68 5.69 5.94 8.37
CA SER A 68 4.63 6.29 7.42
C SER A 68 3.38 5.48 7.75
N LYS A 69 2.31 6.20 8.12
CA LYS A 69 0.94 5.66 8.27
C LYS A 69 0.50 4.81 7.06
N TYR A 70 1.10 5.03 5.89
CA TYR A 70 0.81 4.40 4.61
C TYR A 70 1.99 3.61 4.05
N SER A 71 1.70 2.63 3.18
CA SER A 71 2.71 2.00 2.33
C SER A 71 3.31 2.99 1.32
N SER A 72 4.39 2.60 0.60
CA SER A 72 4.96 3.43 -0.46
C SER A 72 3.97 3.73 -1.60
N ASP A 73 3.16 2.77 -2.00
CA ASP A 73 2.18 2.95 -3.08
C ASP A 73 1.02 3.85 -2.63
N GLN A 74 0.54 3.62 -1.42
CA GLN A 74 -0.49 4.45 -0.79
C GLN A 74 -0.01 5.88 -0.62
N GLN A 75 1.21 6.07 -0.11
CA GLN A 75 1.82 7.38 0.06
C GLN A 75 1.96 8.13 -1.27
N ARG A 76 2.26 7.42 -2.37
CA ARG A 76 2.28 8.02 -3.72
C ARG A 76 0.89 8.56 -4.09
N ILE A 77 -0.16 7.76 -3.93
CA ILE A 77 -1.53 8.20 -4.22
C ILE A 77 -1.93 9.38 -3.32
N VAL A 78 -1.63 9.33 -2.02
CA VAL A 78 -1.90 10.45 -1.11
C VAL A 78 -1.14 11.72 -1.51
N SER A 79 0.10 11.60 -1.96
CA SER A 79 0.89 12.75 -2.39
C SER A 79 0.39 13.40 -3.67
N GLU A 80 -0.26 12.63 -4.55
CA GLU A 80 -0.74 13.09 -5.85
C GLU A 80 -2.18 13.64 -5.77
N PHE A 81 -3.05 12.95 -5.03
CA PHE A 81 -4.49 13.22 -5.00
C PHE A 81 -5.01 13.73 -3.65
N GLY A 82 -4.18 13.71 -2.60
CA GLY A 82 -4.61 13.98 -1.22
C GLY A 82 -5.24 12.75 -0.57
N LEU A 83 -6.00 12.94 0.50
CA LEU A 83 -6.73 11.85 1.17
C LEU A 83 -8.00 11.50 0.40
N PRO A 84 -8.46 10.23 0.43
CA PRO A 84 -9.71 9.86 -0.22
C PRO A 84 -10.92 10.49 0.50
N ASP A 85 -11.96 10.81 -0.26
CA ASP A 85 -13.24 11.33 0.29
C ASP A 85 -13.96 10.24 1.12
N THR A 86 -13.91 9.00 0.64
CA THR A 86 -14.41 7.82 1.35
C THR A 86 -13.49 6.64 1.13
N PHE A 87 -13.51 5.68 2.06
CA PHE A 87 -12.71 4.48 1.95
C PHE A 87 -13.43 3.27 2.52
N GLN A 88 -12.92 2.10 2.13
CA GLN A 88 -13.29 0.83 2.71
C GLN A 88 -12.01 0.06 3.03
N VAL A 89 -11.94 -0.55 4.21
CA VAL A 89 -10.89 -1.47 4.63
C VAL A 89 -11.54 -2.78 5.01
N VAL A 90 -11.10 -3.88 4.40
CA VAL A 90 -11.51 -5.25 4.71
C VAL A 90 -10.28 -6.01 5.21
N LYS A 91 -10.38 -6.61 6.39
CA LYS A 91 -9.41 -7.54 6.95
C LYS A 91 -10.02 -8.93 6.90
N ASP A 92 -9.46 -9.78 6.05
CA ASP A 92 -9.84 -11.17 5.95
C ASP A 92 -8.75 -12.03 6.58
N SER A 93 -9.12 -12.87 7.55
CA SER A 93 -8.22 -13.84 8.14
C SER A 93 -8.49 -15.17 7.46
N GLY A 94 -7.78 -15.41 6.36
CA GLY A 94 -7.95 -16.63 5.58
C GLY A 94 -7.63 -17.89 6.38
N ALA A 95 -8.01 -19.06 5.83
CA ALA A 95 -7.80 -20.37 6.45
C ALA A 95 -6.33 -20.66 6.81
N ASP A 96 -5.38 -20.00 6.13
CA ASP A 96 -3.94 -20.15 6.33
C ASP A 96 -3.38 -19.23 7.45
N GLU A 97 -4.24 -18.64 8.29
CA GLU A 97 -3.91 -17.68 9.36
C GLU A 97 -3.22 -16.39 8.91
N LYS A 98 -3.04 -16.20 7.59
CA LYS A 98 -2.55 -14.94 7.03
C LYS A 98 -3.70 -13.97 6.90
N THR A 99 -3.61 -12.87 7.64
CA THR A 99 -4.53 -11.73 7.46
C THR A 99 -4.17 -10.99 6.18
N THR A 100 -5.10 -10.96 5.24
CA THR A 100 -5.05 -10.06 4.08
C THR A 100 -5.84 -8.80 4.38
N ARG A 101 -5.34 -7.66 3.90
CA ARG A 101 -6.01 -6.36 4.03
C ARG A 101 -6.30 -5.80 2.64
N SER A 102 -7.56 -5.73 2.26
CA SER A 102 -7.98 -5.10 1.01
C SER A 102 -8.55 -3.71 1.30
N GLU A 103 -8.18 -2.73 0.50
CA GLU A 103 -8.62 -1.36 0.67
C GLU A 103 -9.17 -0.79 -0.64
N ILE A 104 -10.26 -0.04 -0.55
CA ILE A 104 -10.84 0.70 -1.66
C ILE A 104 -10.90 2.17 -1.26
N TRP A 105 -10.22 3.03 -2.00
CA TRP A 105 -10.15 4.46 -1.74
C TRP A 105 -10.85 5.19 -2.87
N ARG A 106 -11.83 6.04 -2.54
CA ARG A 106 -12.67 6.75 -3.52
C ARG A 106 -12.42 8.26 -3.42
N TYR A 107 -12.10 8.86 -4.55
CA TYR A 107 -11.97 10.30 -4.75
C TYR A 107 -13.15 10.75 -5.60
N LEU A 108 -14.26 11.04 -4.92
CA LEU A 108 -15.58 11.18 -5.53
C LEU A 108 -15.61 12.34 -6.53
N LYS A 109 -14.98 13.48 -6.19
CA LYS A 109 -14.89 14.64 -7.08
C LYS A 109 -14.02 14.40 -8.31
N LEU A 110 -13.07 13.48 -8.23
CA LEU A 110 -12.20 13.10 -9.35
C LEU A 110 -12.80 11.97 -10.19
N GLY A 111 -13.82 11.29 -9.68
CA GLY A 111 -14.36 10.07 -10.28
C GLY A 111 -13.36 8.93 -10.26
N GLU A 112 -12.47 8.86 -9.27
CA GLU A 112 -11.39 7.87 -9.24
C GLU A 112 -11.51 6.92 -8.05
N VAL A 113 -11.26 5.64 -8.32
CA VAL A 113 -11.26 4.57 -7.32
C VAL A 113 -9.93 3.82 -7.40
N PHE A 114 -9.24 3.73 -6.26
CA PHE A 114 -7.97 3.02 -6.13
C PHE A 114 -8.16 1.81 -5.22
N LEU A 115 -7.65 0.67 -5.65
CA LEU A 115 -7.68 -0.59 -4.91
C LEU A 115 -6.27 -0.93 -4.44
N PHE A 116 -6.15 -1.36 -3.18
CA PHE A 116 -4.91 -1.82 -2.59
C PHE A 116 -5.10 -3.18 -1.94
N GLU A 117 -4.06 -4.02 -2.01
CA GLU A 117 -3.98 -5.29 -1.31
C GLU A 117 -2.70 -5.30 -0.46
N ASN A 118 -2.86 -5.44 0.86
CA ASN A 118 -1.78 -5.32 1.84
C ASN A 118 -0.95 -4.03 1.66
N GLY A 119 -1.64 -2.95 1.28
CA GLY A 119 -1.05 -1.64 0.97
C GLY A 119 -0.36 -1.56 -0.40
N GLN A 120 -0.25 -2.63 -1.18
CA GLN A 120 0.28 -2.56 -2.55
C GLN A 120 -0.82 -2.13 -3.51
N PHE A 121 -0.48 -1.28 -4.49
CA PHE A 121 -1.44 -0.87 -5.51
C PHE A 121 -1.86 -2.07 -6.37
N SER A 122 -3.17 -2.29 -6.48
CA SER A 122 -3.75 -3.39 -7.25
C SER A 122 -4.42 -2.88 -8.52
N ALA A 123 -5.32 -1.89 -8.41
CA ALA A 123 -6.06 -1.37 -9.56
C ALA A 123 -6.47 0.09 -9.40
N ARG A 124 -6.76 0.74 -10.53
CA ARG A 124 -7.39 2.05 -10.62
C ARG A 124 -8.54 1.97 -11.60
N THR A 125 -9.70 2.50 -11.22
CA THR A 125 -10.88 2.56 -12.07
C THR A 125 -11.50 3.95 -12.01
N HIS A 126 -11.94 4.45 -13.16
CA HIS A 126 -12.73 5.67 -13.24
C HIS A 126 -14.23 5.33 -13.07
N GLN A 127 -14.92 6.04 -12.20
CA GLN A 127 -16.35 5.88 -11.93
C GLN A 127 -17.01 7.26 -11.88
N ASP A 128 -18.06 7.45 -12.67
CA ASP A 128 -18.89 8.66 -12.58
C ASP A 128 -19.86 8.51 -11.41
N PHE A 129 -19.70 9.35 -10.38
CA PHE A 129 -20.57 9.37 -9.20
C PHE A 129 -21.77 10.30 -9.37
N ASN A 130 -21.98 10.89 -10.56
CA ASN A 130 -23.05 11.84 -10.86
C ASN A 130 -23.12 13.01 -9.87
N LEU A 131 -21.96 13.46 -9.39
CA LEU A 131 -21.87 14.60 -8.48
C LEU A 131 -21.93 15.91 -9.26
N ASN A 132 -22.77 16.84 -8.81
CA ASN A 132 -22.71 18.21 -9.29
C ASN A 132 -21.34 18.82 -8.96
N ALA A 133 -20.78 19.62 -9.86
CA ALA A 133 -19.44 20.20 -9.69
C ALA A 133 -19.32 21.12 -8.47
N ASP A 134 -20.43 21.69 -8.01
CA ASP A 134 -20.56 22.55 -6.84
C ASP A 134 -21.07 21.82 -5.59
N ALA A 135 -21.26 20.50 -5.65
CA ALA A 135 -21.71 19.71 -4.51
C ALA A 135 -20.72 19.82 -3.34
N SER A 136 -21.26 20.20 -2.18
CA SER A 136 -20.53 20.17 -0.92
C SER A 136 -20.67 18.78 -0.29
N LEU A 137 -19.58 18.02 -0.28
CA LEU A 137 -19.55 16.70 0.34
C LEU A 137 -19.40 16.82 1.86
N VAL A 138 -20.22 16.06 2.58
CA VAL A 138 -20.07 15.84 4.02
C VAL A 138 -19.38 14.51 4.20
N THR A 139 -18.14 14.54 4.69
CA THR A 139 -17.34 13.36 4.99
C THR A 139 -16.94 13.34 6.45
N VAL A 140 -16.62 12.14 6.95
CA VAL A 140 -16.07 11.99 8.30
C VAL A 140 -14.58 12.27 8.26
N LYS A 141 -14.08 12.98 9.27
CA LYS A 141 -12.65 13.32 9.41
C LYS A 141 -11.84 12.16 9.99
N ILE A 142 -11.87 11.02 9.32
CA ILE A 142 -11.02 9.86 9.61
C ILE A 142 -10.28 9.43 8.34
N GLU A 143 -9.07 8.94 8.50
CA GLU A 143 -8.24 8.45 7.41
C GLU A 143 -8.18 6.92 7.41
N PRO A 144 -7.89 6.26 6.26
CA PRO A 144 -7.71 4.81 6.24
C PRO A 144 -6.71 4.30 7.28
N ALA A 145 -5.62 5.05 7.49
CA ALA A 145 -4.58 4.65 8.42
C ALA A 145 -5.00 4.68 9.89
N ASP A 146 -6.00 5.47 10.25
CA ASP A 146 -6.50 5.53 11.63
C ASP A 146 -7.19 4.23 12.04
N VAL A 147 -7.64 3.41 11.07
CA VAL A 147 -8.32 2.14 11.33
C VAL A 147 -7.44 0.90 11.16
N TYR A 148 -6.19 1.06 10.72
CA TYR A 148 -5.29 -0.09 10.46
C TYR A 148 -5.00 -0.89 11.71
N ASN A 149 -4.81 -0.22 12.85
CA ASN A 149 -4.43 -0.85 14.11
C ASN A 149 -5.60 -1.07 15.06
N LEU A 150 -6.82 -0.68 14.68
CA LEU A 150 -8.00 -0.88 15.51
C LEU A 150 -8.44 -2.34 15.43
N ILE A 151 -8.78 -2.87 16.59
CA ILE A 151 -9.15 -4.27 16.80
C ILE A 151 -10.57 -4.36 17.34
N THR A 152 -10.99 -3.43 18.19
CA THR A 152 -12.23 -3.54 18.97
C THR A 152 -13.20 -2.38 18.73
N LEU A 153 -14.49 -2.60 19.03
CA LEU A 153 -15.52 -1.57 18.96
C LEU A 153 -15.21 -0.39 19.89
N GLU A 154 -14.62 -0.64 21.06
CA GLU A 154 -14.28 0.42 22.02
C GLU A 154 -13.27 1.42 21.43
N GLU A 155 -12.23 0.93 20.74
CA GLU A 155 -11.25 1.80 20.10
C GLU A 155 -11.87 2.64 18.97
N ILE A 156 -12.85 2.08 18.25
CA ILE A 156 -13.62 2.83 17.25
C ILE A 156 -14.50 3.90 17.91
N ASN A 157 -15.19 3.57 19.01
CA ASN A 157 -16.00 4.55 19.75
C ASN A 157 -15.13 5.72 20.22
N GLN A 158 -13.91 5.44 20.67
CA GLN A 158 -12.93 6.46 21.05
C GLN A 158 -12.48 7.30 19.86
N LEU A 159 -12.20 6.67 18.71
CA LEU A 159 -11.81 7.38 17.48
C LEU A 159 -12.93 8.30 16.97
N LEU A 160 -14.18 7.81 16.96
CA LEU A 160 -15.33 8.54 16.45
C LEU A 160 -15.96 9.50 17.48
N GLY A 161 -15.58 9.36 18.76
CA GLY A 161 -16.08 10.20 19.85
C GLY A 161 -17.53 9.92 20.24
N GLY A 162 -18.03 8.69 20.02
CA GLY A 162 -19.42 8.34 20.26
C GLY A 162 -19.72 6.84 20.13
N GLU A 163 -20.96 6.47 20.43
CA GLU A 163 -21.49 5.12 20.24
C GLU A 163 -22.26 5.02 18.91
N PRO A 164 -22.39 3.81 18.35
CA PRO A 164 -23.13 3.62 17.10
C PRO A 164 -24.62 3.93 17.28
N ASN A 165 -25.24 4.57 16.29
CA ASN A 165 -26.67 4.86 16.27
C ASN A 165 -27.50 3.58 16.07
N TYR A 166 -26.94 2.61 15.35
CA TYR A 166 -27.60 1.37 15.02
C TYR A 166 -26.63 0.19 15.07
N SER A 167 -27.13 -0.96 15.51
CA SER A 167 -26.43 -2.24 15.47
C SER A 167 -27.34 -3.35 14.93
N ALA A 168 -26.78 -4.24 14.12
CA ALA A 168 -27.45 -5.45 13.64
C ALA A 168 -26.54 -6.67 13.74
N ASP A 169 -27.11 -7.79 14.15
CA ASP A 169 -26.46 -9.10 14.02
C ASP A 169 -26.64 -9.60 12.58
N ILE A 170 -25.57 -10.06 11.96
CA ILE A 170 -25.64 -10.73 10.66
C ILE A 170 -26.11 -12.17 10.89
N ASN A 171 -26.99 -12.67 10.02
CA ASN A 171 -27.43 -14.06 10.07
C ASN A 171 -26.21 -15.00 10.09
N GLN A 172 -26.16 -15.88 11.08
CA GLN A 172 -25.06 -16.84 11.29
C GLN A 172 -24.83 -17.77 10.09
N GLU A 173 -25.86 -18.03 9.29
CA GLU A 173 -25.74 -18.80 8.05
C GLU A 173 -24.90 -18.10 6.98
N VAL A 174 -24.79 -16.77 7.05
CA VAL A 174 -24.00 -15.94 6.13
C VAL A 174 -22.60 -15.73 6.71
N LEU A 175 -22.51 -15.33 7.97
CA LEU A 175 -21.24 -15.11 8.66
C LEU A 175 -21.42 -15.29 10.18
N ALA A 176 -20.74 -16.29 10.75
CA ALA A 176 -20.87 -16.59 12.17
C ALA A 176 -20.31 -15.45 13.03
N ASN A 177 -21.01 -15.14 14.13
CA ASN A 177 -20.63 -14.13 15.13
C ASN A 177 -20.32 -12.74 14.54
N ALA A 178 -20.98 -12.39 13.43
CA ALA A 178 -20.75 -11.13 12.77
C ALA A 178 -21.77 -10.07 13.18
N GLN A 179 -21.27 -8.86 13.43
CA GLN A 179 -22.07 -7.72 13.89
C GLN A 179 -21.75 -6.49 13.06
N LEU A 180 -22.78 -5.72 12.72
CA LEU A 180 -22.68 -4.46 12.00
C LEU A 180 -23.07 -3.32 12.92
N TYR A 181 -22.28 -2.25 12.87
CA TYR A 181 -22.51 -1.01 13.59
C TYR A 181 -22.50 0.16 12.61
N ASN A 182 -23.42 1.10 12.77
CA ASN A 182 -23.50 2.29 11.92
C ASN A 182 -23.45 3.57 12.76
N TYR A 183 -22.69 4.54 12.28
CA TYR A 183 -22.50 5.87 12.87
C TYR A 183 -22.99 6.93 11.88
N ASP A 184 -24.13 7.53 12.19
CA ASP A 184 -24.78 8.63 11.48
C ASP A 184 -24.89 8.43 9.96
N ASN A 185 -25.02 7.18 9.49
CA ASN A 185 -24.98 6.79 8.07
C ASN A 185 -23.68 7.16 7.32
N LEU A 186 -22.64 7.59 8.03
CA LEU A 186 -21.36 8.00 7.45
C LEU A 186 -20.24 6.99 7.67
N VAL A 187 -20.34 6.15 8.70
CA VAL A 187 -19.39 5.05 8.95
C VAL A 187 -20.15 3.78 9.26
N THR A 188 -19.77 2.68 8.62
CA THR A 188 -20.24 1.34 8.98
C THR A 188 -19.05 0.46 9.33
N ILE A 189 -19.17 -0.28 10.42
CA ILE A 189 -18.15 -1.15 10.99
C ILE A 189 -18.70 -2.56 11.07
N GLY A 190 -17.92 -3.54 10.60
CA GLY A 190 -18.22 -4.96 10.71
C GLY A 190 -17.24 -5.64 11.65
N LEU A 191 -17.77 -6.32 12.66
CA LEU A 191 -17.02 -7.18 13.57
C LEU A 191 -17.29 -8.64 13.22
N VAL A 192 -16.27 -9.48 13.36
CA VAL A 192 -16.36 -10.95 13.33
C VAL A 192 -15.58 -11.45 14.55
N ASP A 193 -16.21 -12.30 15.37
CA ASP A 193 -15.62 -12.78 16.63
C ASP A 193 -15.11 -11.63 17.53
N ASN A 194 -15.89 -10.56 17.60
CA ASN A 194 -15.58 -9.33 18.35
C ASN A 194 -14.31 -8.59 17.90
N LYS A 195 -13.83 -8.85 16.67
CA LYS A 195 -12.71 -8.14 16.05
C LYS A 195 -13.16 -7.41 14.80
N ILE A 196 -12.64 -6.21 14.57
CA ILE A 196 -12.94 -5.44 13.36
C ILE A 196 -12.42 -6.20 12.13
N SER A 197 -13.36 -6.60 11.28
CA SER A 197 -13.08 -7.22 9.97
C SER A 197 -13.35 -6.25 8.82
N TRP A 198 -14.22 -5.25 9.01
CA TRP A 198 -14.60 -4.33 7.95
C TRP A 198 -14.87 -2.92 8.47
N VAL A 199 -14.43 -1.91 7.71
CA VAL A 199 -14.78 -0.51 7.91
C VAL A 199 -15.12 0.10 6.56
N ARG A 200 -16.21 0.83 6.45
CA ARG A 200 -16.56 1.63 5.28
C ARG A 200 -17.03 3.00 5.71
N THR A 201 -16.52 4.03 5.04
CA THR A 201 -17.05 5.39 5.15
C THR A 201 -17.92 5.73 3.94
N PHE A 202 -18.84 6.65 4.16
CA PHE A 202 -19.75 7.19 3.16
C PHE A 202 -19.63 8.72 3.16
N ALA A 203 -20.04 9.33 2.06
CA ALA A 203 -20.15 10.77 1.94
C ALA A 203 -21.64 11.12 1.73
N GLY A 204 -22.11 12.12 2.47
CA GLY A 204 -23.38 12.78 2.17
C GLY A 204 -23.15 13.96 1.23
N VAL A 205 -24.21 14.41 0.54
CA VAL A 205 -24.21 15.70 -0.14
C VAL A 205 -24.97 16.68 0.74
N SER A 206 -24.31 17.74 1.21
CA SER A 206 -25.00 18.83 1.91
C SER A 206 -25.68 19.72 0.88
N GLY A 207 -27.01 19.71 0.88
CA GLY A 207 -27.81 20.59 0.05
C GLY A 207 -28.85 21.35 0.87
N ASP A 208 -28.89 22.67 0.69
CA ASP A 208 -30.12 23.48 0.82
C ASP A 208 -31.17 23.10 -0.26
N ASP A 209 -30.80 22.20 -1.18
CA ASP A 209 -31.73 21.61 -2.13
C ASP A 209 -32.70 20.68 -1.41
N LYS A 210 -33.97 21.06 -1.43
CA LYS A 210 -35.12 20.37 -0.81
C LYS A 210 -35.42 18.96 -1.37
N ASN A 211 -34.45 18.34 -2.04
CA ASN A 211 -34.51 16.99 -2.61
C ASN A 211 -33.37 16.07 -2.08
N ALA A 212 -32.64 16.48 -1.05
CA ALA A 212 -31.39 15.84 -0.61
C ALA A 212 -31.52 14.58 0.29
N ASP A 213 -32.45 13.67 -0.03
CA ASP A 213 -32.49 12.31 0.56
C ASP A 213 -31.95 11.26 -0.43
N THR A 214 -30.94 11.61 -1.23
CA THR A 214 -30.27 10.64 -2.10
C THR A 214 -28.92 10.27 -1.49
N ILE A 215 -28.89 9.15 -0.77
CA ILE A 215 -27.64 8.46 -0.47
C ILE A 215 -27.09 7.99 -1.82
N ILE A 216 -25.82 8.27 -2.11
CA ILE A 216 -25.15 7.75 -3.31
C ILE A 216 -24.97 6.24 -3.10
N GLU A 217 -25.99 5.47 -3.46
CA GLU A 217 -25.92 4.02 -3.49
C GLU A 217 -25.17 3.60 -4.76
N ASP A 218 -24.12 2.79 -4.60
CA ASP A 218 -23.42 2.13 -5.71
C ASP A 218 -24.44 1.20 -6.40
N GLU A 219 -25.08 1.65 -7.49
CA GLU A 219 -25.90 0.78 -8.31
C GLU A 219 -24.96 -0.23 -9.01
N PRO A 220 -25.05 -1.55 -8.73
CA PRO A 220 -24.19 -2.52 -9.39
C PRO A 220 -24.53 -2.55 -10.87
N GLN A 221 -23.59 -2.12 -11.71
CA GLN A 221 -23.67 -2.25 -13.17
C GLN A 221 -23.66 -3.75 -13.54
N SER A 222 -24.84 -4.37 -13.50
CA SER A 222 -25.08 -5.70 -14.05
C SER A 222 -24.86 -5.64 -15.57
N LYS A 223 -23.71 -6.12 -16.04
CA LYS A 223 -23.50 -6.43 -17.45
C LYS A 223 -23.92 -7.88 -17.71
N ASP A 224 -25.22 -8.10 -17.81
CA ASP A 224 -25.73 -9.23 -18.58
C ASP A 224 -25.63 -8.91 -20.07
N THR A 225 -24.66 -9.53 -20.74
CA THR A 225 -24.73 -9.84 -22.18
C THR A 225 -23.85 -11.05 -22.47
N LEU A 226 -24.30 -12.23 -22.04
CA LEU A 226 -23.99 -13.46 -22.77
C LEU A 226 -25.12 -13.65 -23.80
N SER A 227 -24.86 -13.31 -25.05
CA SER A 227 -25.68 -13.77 -26.17
C SER A 227 -25.16 -15.13 -26.64
N THR A 228 -26.06 -16.09 -26.67
CA THR A 228 -25.90 -17.47 -27.15
C THR A 228 -25.58 -17.54 -28.64
#